data_AF-A0AAP1WH12-F1
#
_entry.id   AF-A0AAP1WH12-F1
#
_cell.length_a   1.000
_cell.length_b   1.000
_cell.length_c   1.000
_cell.angle_alpha   90.00
_cell.angle_beta   90.00
_cell.angle_gamma   90.00
#
_symmetry.space_group_name_H-M   'P 1'
#
loop_
_entity.id
_entity.type
_entity.pdbx_description
1 polymer ?
#
loop_
_entity_poly.entity_id
_entity_poly.type
_entity_poly.pdbx_seq_one_letter_code
_entity_poly.pdbx_strand_id
1 'polypeptide(L)'
;MEDCIFCKIIRGEEKSHVIWEDDKHIAFLSIFPNTLGFTVVATKKHKASYCFELSDADLADLMLASKKVGLLIDSKLEDVGRTGLMMEGFGVNHAHTKLFPMHGTADMSEWKAINSNKTKYFDKYEGYLSSHDSEIANEDELKKTAEKIRN
;
A
#
# COMPACT_ATOMS: atom_id res chain seq x y z
N MET A 1 -7.89 -19.75 -8.41
CA MET A 1 -8.12 -18.58 -9.30
C MET A 1 -9.60 -18.20 -9.33
N GLU A 2 -10.53 -19.17 -9.42
CA GLU A 2 -11.98 -18.91 -9.34
C GLU A 2 -12.40 -18.14 -8.07
N ASP A 3 -11.81 -18.46 -6.91
CA ASP A 3 -12.12 -17.80 -5.62
C ASP A 3 -11.40 -16.47 -5.37
N CYS A 4 -10.62 -15.95 -6.33
CA CYS A 4 -9.96 -14.66 -6.12
C CYS A 4 -10.97 -13.51 -6.18
N ILE A 5 -11.24 -12.87 -5.04
CA ILE A 5 -12.20 -11.77 -4.92
C ILE A 5 -11.89 -10.60 -5.87
N PHE A 6 -10.62 -10.27 -6.10
CA PHE A 6 -10.26 -9.22 -7.06
C PHE A 6 -10.54 -9.65 -8.50
N CYS A 7 -10.32 -10.92 -8.87
CA CYS A 7 -10.74 -11.42 -10.18
C CYS A 7 -12.26 -11.36 -10.37
N LYS A 8 -13.05 -11.61 -9.33
CA LYS A 8 -14.52 -11.46 -9.37
C LYS A 8 -14.93 -9.99 -9.57
N ILE A 9 -14.30 -9.07 -8.84
CA ILE A 9 -14.45 -7.60 -9.03
C ILE A 9 -14.11 -7.19 -10.46
N ILE A 10 -12.97 -7.65 -11.00
CA ILE A 10 -12.49 -7.34 -12.37
C ILE A 10 -13.47 -7.88 -13.44
N ARG A 11 -14.16 -8.98 -13.18
CA ARG A 11 -15.21 -9.54 -14.05
C ARG A 11 -16.60 -8.92 -13.85
N GLY A 12 -16.77 -8.03 -12.87
CA GLY A 12 -18.07 -7.46 -12.51
C GLY A 12 -19.03 -8.42 -11.79
N GLU A 13 -18.52 -9.56 -11.28
CA GLU A 13 -19.29 -10.55 -10.52
C GLU A 13 -19.56 -10.10 -9.08
N GLU A 14 -18.73 -9.19 -8.56
CA GLU A 14 -18.79 -8.66 -7.21
C GLU A 14 -18.85 -7.13 -7.23
N LYS A 15 -19.63 -6.55 -6.31
CA LYS A 15 -19.80 -5.10 -6.24
C LYS A 15 -18.51 -4.42 -5.80
N SER A 16 -18.14 -3.35 -6.49
CA SER A 16 -17.00 -2.50 -6.16
C SER A 16 -17.29 -1.04 -6.50
N HIS A 17 -16.61 -0.13 -5.79
CA HIS A 17 -16.65 1.30 -6.08
C HIS A 17 -15.37 1.68 -6.80
N VAL A 18 -15.33 1.41 -8.11
CA VAL A 18 -14.21 1.73 -9.00
C VAL A 18 -14.08 3.25 -9.13
N ILE A 19 -12.87 3.77 -8.95
CA ILE A 19 -12.55 5.21 -9.08
C ILE A 19 -11.65 5.51 -10.28
N TRP A 20 -10.92 4.52 -10.78
CA TRP A 20 -10.03 4.65 -11.94
C TRP A 20 -9.69 3.27 -12.53
N GLU A 21 -9.41 3.21 -13.83
CA GLU A 21 -8.86 2.03 -14.51
C GLU A 21 -8.00 2.41 -15.73
N ASP A 22 -7.19 1.46 -16.20
CA ASP A 22 -6.56 1.43 -17.52
C ASP A 22 -6.58 0.01 -18.12
N ASP A 23 -5.85 -0.24 -19.21
CA ASP A 23 -5.80 -1.56 -19.86
C ASP A 23 -5.23 -2.69 -18.97
N LYS A 24 -4.40 -2.35 -17.98
CA LYS A 24 -3.65 -3.29 -17.14
C LYS A 24 -4.06 -3.27 -15.67
N HIS A 25 -4.75 -2.23 -15.19
CA HIS A 25 -5.01 -1.97 -13.77
C HIS A 25 -6.44 -1.49 -13.50
N ILE A 26 -6.86 -1.67 -12.26
CA ILE A 26 -8.12 -1.17 -11.71
C ILE A 26 -7.86 -0.60 -10.32
N ALA A 27 -8.55 0.49 -9.96
CA ALA A 27 -8.52 1.07 -8.63
C ALA A 27 -9.94 1.22 -8.08
N PHE A 28 -10.17 0.70 -6.87
CA PHE A 28 -11.47 0.71 -6.22
C PHE A 28 -11.34 0.96 -4.71
N LEU A 29 -12.37 1.56 -4.12
CA LEU A 29 -12.44 1.76 -2.67
C LEU A 29 -12.58 0.40 -1.97
N SER A 30 -11.81 0.21 -0.91
CA SER A 30 -11.97 -0.95 -0.02
C SER A 30 -13.29 -0.87 0.75
N ILE A 31 -14.01 -1.99 0.87
CA ILE A 31 -15.16 -2.11 1.77
C ILE A 31 -14.76 -2.18 3.25
N PHE A 32 -13.46 -2.33 3.54
CA PHE A 32 -12.87 -2.25 4.87
C PHE A 32 -11.88 -1.07 4.93
N PRO A 33 -12.37 0.19 4.95
CA PRO A 33 -11.51 1.37 5.07
C PRO A 33 -11.00 1.54 6.50
N ASN A 34 -9.68 1.76 6.65
CA ASN A 34 -9.08 2.26 7.89
C ASN A 34 -8.87 3.79 7.88
N THR A 35 -9.11 4.43 6.74
CA THR A 35 -9.13 5.88 6.52
C THR A 35 -10.12 6.18 5.39
N LEU A 36 -10.65 7.40 5.31
CA LEU A 36 -11.54 7.81 4.21
C LEU A 36 -10.75 7.77 2.88
N GLY A 37 -11.40 7.31 1.80
CA GLY A 37 -10.74 7.12 0.51
C GLY A 37 -9.73 5.96 0.44
N PHE A 38 -9.66 5.07 1.46
CA PHE A 38 -8.77 3.90 1.42
C PHE A 38 -9.01 3.05 0.15
N THR A 39 -8.00 3.00 -0.72
CA THR A 39 -8.12 2.51 -2.09
C THR A 39 -7.18 1.33 -2.33
N VAL A 40 -7.65 0.33 -3.07
CA VAL A 40 -6.85 -0.77 -3.60
C VAL A 40 -6.59 -0.51 -5.08
N VAL A 41 -5.32 -0.58 -5.51
CA VAL A 41 -4.95 -0.58 -6.94
C VAL A 41 -4.41 -1.97 -7.27
N ALA A 42 -5.05 -2.68 -8.19
CA ALA A 42 -4.73 -4.06 -8.53
C ALA A 42 -4.50 -4.25 -10.04
N THR A 43 -3.72 -5.26 -10.40
CA THR A 43 -3.56 -5.66 -11.81
C THR A 43 -4.84 -6.32 -12.33
N LYS A 44 -5.27 -6.04 -13.57
CA LYS A 44 -6.43 -6.71 -14.20
C LYS A 44 -6.16 -8.19 -14.48
N LYS A 45 -4.91 -8.54 -14.79
CA LYS A 45 -4.46 -9.95 -14.84
C LYS A 45 -4.14 -10.44 -13.44
N HIS A 46 -4.55 -11.67 -13.12
CA HIS A 46 -4.16 -12.33 -11.88
C HIS A 46 -2.65 -12.59 -11.85
N LYS A 47 -2.01 -12.16 -10.76
CA LYS A 47 -0.58 -12.33 -10.46
C LYS A 47 -0.46 -12.56 -8.95
N ALA A 48 0.59 -13.23 -8.51
CA ALA A 48 0.83 -13.45 -7.08
C ALA A 48 0.87 -12.12 -6.31
N SER A 49 0.41 -12.15 -5.05
CA SER A 49 0.35 -10.96 -4.19
C SER A 49 1.70 -10.46 -3.70
N TYR A 50 2.69 -11.33 -3.61
CA TYR A 50 4.03 -10.97 -3.15
C TYR A 50 4.74 -10.14 -4.22
N CYS A 51 5.05 -8.88 -3.90
CA CYS A 51 5.55 -7.91 -4.87
C CYS A 51 6.89 -8.30 -5.50
N PHE A 52 7.73 -9.06 -4.78
CA PHE A 52 9.04 -9.51 -5.26
C PHE A 52 8.98 -10.81 -6.10
N GLU A 53 7.79 -11.37 -6.34
CA GLU A 53 7.55 -12.41 -7.35
C GLU A 53 7.04 -11.84 -8.69
N LEU A 54 6.76 -10.53 -8.75
CA LEU A 54 6.37 -9.86 -9.99
C LEU A 54 7.60 -9.67 -10.89
N SER A 55 7.38 -9.60 -12.20
CA SER A 55 8.43 -9.09 -13.09
C SER A 55 8.68 -7.61 -12.83
N ASP A 56 9.92 -7.15 -13.02
CA ASP A 56 10.30 -5.72 -12.86
C ASP A 56 9.35 -4.79 -13.62
N ALA A 57 8.92 -5.19 -14.81
CA ALA A 57 7.97 -4.46 -15.64
C ALA A 57 6.57 -4.38 -15.01
N ASP A 58 6.05 -5.49 -14.48
CA ASP A 58 4.74 -5.50 -13.80
C ASP A 58 4.76 -4.70 -12.49
N LEU A 59 5.86 -4.78 -11.73
CA LEU A 59 6.05 -4.03 -10.50
C LEU A 59 6.14 -2.53 -10.79
N ALA A 60 6.94 -2.13 -11.78
CA ALA A 60 7.07 -0.74 -12.20
C ALA A 60 5.73 -0.17 -12.72
N ASP A 61 5.03 -0.90 -13.59
CA ASP A 61 3.72 -0.51 -14.11
C ASP A 61 2.69 -0.31 -12.97
N LEU A 62 2.65 -1.24 -12.00
CA LEU A 62 1.75 -1.15 -10.85
C LEU A 62 2.11 0.04 -9.93
N MET A 63 3.39 0.38 -9.77
CA MET A 63 3.82 1.58 -9.04
C MET A 63 3.41 2.87 -9.76
N LEU A 64 3.53 2.91 -11.09
CA LEU A 64 3.10 4.08 -11.89
C LEU A 64 1.58 4.26 -11.86
N ALA A 65 0.81 3.18 -11.94
CA ALA A 65 -0.63 3.19 -11.75
C ALA A 65 -1.00 3.69 -10.34
N SER A 66 -0.34 3.17 -9.31
CA SER A 66 -0.58 3.57 -7.91
C SER A 66 -0.24 5.03 -7.64
N LYS A 67 0.85 5.55 -8.23
CA LYS A 67 1.18 6.98 -8.20
C LYS A 67 0.08 7.83 -8.82
N LYS A 68 -0.44 7.43 -9.99
CA LYS A 68 -1.53 8.15 -10.67
C LYS A 68 -2.81 8.19 -9.84
N VAL A 69 -3.15 7.09 -9.17
CA VAL A 69 -4.33 7.02 -8.29
C VAL A 69 -4.12 7.81 -7.00
N GLY A 70 -2.93 7.75 -6.39
CA GLY A 70 -2.59 8.58 -5.23
C GLY A 70 -2.76 10.08 -5.51
N LEU A 71 -2.21 10.57 -6.63
CA LEU A 71 -2.39 11.96 -7.07
C LEU A 71 -3.86 12.30 -7.38
N LEU A 72 -4.65 11.34 -7.90
CA LEU A 72 -6.07 11.54 -8.08
C LEU A 72 -6.77 11.73 -6.72
N ILE A 73 -6.46 10.92 -5.72
CA ILE A 73 -7.02 11.03 -4.37
C ILE A 73 -6.63 12.37 -3.73
N ASP A 74 -5.34 12.72 -3.74
CA ASP A 74 -4.83 14.00 -3.22
C ASP A 74 -5.53 15.21 -3.90
N SER A 75 -5.90 15.09 -5.18
CA SER A 75 -6.65 16.14 -5.92
C SER A 75 -8.16 16.22 -5.64
N LYS A 76 -8.72 15.30 -4.84
CA LYS A 76 -10.16 15.17 -4.60
C LYS A 76 -10.57 15.19 -3.13
N LEU A 77 -9.65 14.99 -2.21
CA LEU A 77 -9.88 15.09 -0.77
C LEU A 77 -9.17 16.34 -0.25
N GLU A 78 -9.93 17.41 0.01
CA GLU A 78 -9.41 18.77 0.23
C GLU A 78 -8.44 18.89 1.42
N ASP A 79 -8.51 17.99 2.40
CA ASP A 79 -7.63 17.97 3.57
C ASP A 79 -6.44 16.99 3.44
N VAL A 80 -6.31 16.29 2.30
CA VAL A 80 -5.24 15.33 2.03
C VAL A 80 -4.17 15.97 1.15
N GLY A 81 -3.01 16.26 1.73
CA GLY A 81 -1.82 16.72 0.99
C GLY A 81 -0.91 15.59 0.54
N ARG A 82 -1.07 14.37 1.08
CA ARG A 82 -0.28 13.18 0.76
C ARG A 82 -1.09 11.89 0.93
N THR A 83 -0.90 10.95 0.01
CA THR A 83 -1.38 9.57 0.14
C THR A 83 -0.22 8.59 0.36
N GLY A 84 -0.30 7.78 1.42
CA GLY A 84 0.65 6.70 1.68
C GLY A 84 0.40 5.49 0.79
N LEU A 85 1.46 4.74 0.45
CA LEU A 85 1.40 3.53 -0.38
C LEU A 85 2.02 2.36 0.37
N MET A 86 1.39 1.19 0.30
CA MET A 86 1.94 -0.06 0.82
C MET A 86 1.71 -1.24 -0.14
N MET A 87 2.71 -2.12 -0.24
CA MET A 87 2.55 -3.48 -0.73
C MET A 87 2.87 -4.44 0.40
N GLU A 88 1.90 -5.27 0.76
CA GLU A 88 1.94 -6.13 1.94
C GLU A 88 1.99 -7.62 1.59
N GLY A 89 1.39 -8.00 0.45
CA GLY A 89 1.34 -9.39 -0.01
C GLY A 89 0.35 -10.31 0.74
N PHE A 90 -0.37 -9.81 1.75
CA PHE A 90 -1.32 -10.59 2.53
C PHE A 90 -2.78 -10.12 2.34
N GLY A 91 -3.72 -10.86 2.92
CA GLY A 91 -5.17 -10.62 2.83
C GLY A 91 -5.81 -11.19 1.56
N VAL A 92 -5.36 -10.75 0.38
CA VAL A 92 -5.83 -11.27 -0.92
C VAL A 92 -4.64 -11.65 -1.77
N ASN A 93 -4.58 -12.93 -2.20
CA ASN A 93 -3.51 -13.40 -3.08
C ASN A 93 -3.73 -12.95 -4.54
N HIS A 94 -3.54 -11.66 -4.79
CA HIS A 94 -3.56 -11.02 -6.10
C HIS A 94 -2.71 -9.74 -6.02
N ALA A 95 -1.86 -9.46 -7.01
CA ALA A 95 -0.97 -8.29 -6.99
C ALA A 95 -1.73 -6.96 -6.82
N HIS A 96 -1.47 -6.25 -5.71
CA HIS A 96 -2.14 -4.99 -5.39
C HIS A 96 -1.29 -4.06 -4.52
N THR A 97 -1.56 -2.76 -4.60
CA THR A 97 -1.16 -1.76 -3.61
C THR A 97 -2.35 -1.32 -2.78
N LYS A 98 -2.05 -0.85 -1.57
CA LYS A 98 -2.98 -0.24 -0.62
C LYS A 98 -2.60 1.24 -0.52
N LEU A 99 -3.54 2.13 -0.82
CA LEU A 99 -3.37 3.59 -0.78
C LEU A 99 -4.14 4.20 0.39
N PHE A 100 -3.43 4.90 1.27
CA PHE A 100 -3.93 5.46 2.53
C PHE A 100 -3.87 6.99 2.51
N PRO A 101 -4.99 7.67 2.22
CA PRO A 101 -5.07 9.13 2.31
C PRO A 101 -4.73 9.63 3.72
N MET A 102 -3.74 10.52 3.82
CA MET A 102 -3.32 11.12 5.08
C MET A 102 -4.12 12.40 5.33
N HIS A 103 -5.31 12.26 5.92
CA HIS A 103 -6.17 13.39 6.26
C HIS A 103 -5.50 14.40 7.19
N GLY A 104 -5.88 15.68 7.06
CA GLY A 104 -5.26 16.81 7.77
C GLY A 104 -3.83 17.19 7.33
N THR A 105 -3.38 16.76 6.14
CA THR A 105 -2.02 17.03 5.61
C THR A 105 -1.96 18.06 4.49
N ALA A 106 -3.08 18.58 3.99
CA ALA A 106 -3.12 19.54 2.88
C ALA A 106 -2.36 20.85 3.18
N ASP A 107 -2.49 21.39 4.40
CA ASP A 107 -1.79 22.61 4.83
C ASP A 107 -0.34 22.31 5.29
N MET A 108 0.46 21.83 4.34
CA MET A 108 1.90 21.57 4.49
C MET A 108 2.68 22.21 3.34
N SER A 109 2.61 23.55 3.26
CA SER A 109 3.46 24.37 2.38
C SER A 109 4.96 24.20 2.67
N GLU A 110 5.31 23.91 3.92
CA GLU A 110 6.66 23.55 4.36
C GLU A 110 6.72 22.10 4.87
N TRP A 111 7.89 21.46 4.73
CA TRP A 111 8.11 20.13 5.30
C TRP A 111 8.21 20.22 6.82
N LYS A 112 7.44 19.37 7.52
CA LYS A 112 7.55 19.13 8.96
C LYS A 112 7.53 17.64 9.25
N ALA A 113 8.25 17.22 10.28
CA ALA A 113 8.17 15.86 10.79
C ALA A 113 6.80 15.61 11.44
N ILE A 114 6.19 14.46 11.14
CA ILE A 114 4.97 13.97 11.80
C ILE A 114 5.30 12.57 12.32
N ASN A 115 5.54 12.47 13.63
CA ASN A 115 6.00 11.24 14.26
C ASN A 115 4.85 10.55 15.01
N SER A 116 4.83 9.23 14.96
CA SER A 116 3.93 8.41 15.79
C SER A 116 4.29 8.55 17.27
N ASN A 117 3.28 8.60 18.15
CA ASN A 117 3.47 8.47 19.60
C ASN A 117 3.47 7.01 20.09
N LYS A 118 3.30 6.05 19.18
CA LYS A 118 3.43 4.61 19.45
C LYS A 118 4.86 4.19 19.22
N THR A 119 5.46 3.56 20.23
CA THR A 119 6.78 2.91 20.20
C THR A 119 6.60 1.44 20.55
N LYS A 120 6.43 0.57 19.54
CA LYS A 120 6.29 -0.87 19.73
C LYS A 120 7.25 -1.61 18.80
N TYR A 121 8.04 -2.52 19.36
CA TYR A 121 8.78 -3.51 18.59
C TYR A 121 7.90 -4.71 18.26
N PHE A 122 8.13 -5.34 17.10
CA PHE A 122 7.42 -6.54 16.65
C PHE A 122 8.41 -7.68 16.41
N ASP A 123 8.43 -8.69 17.30
CA ASP A 123 9.26 -9.90 17.10
C ASP A 123 8.82 -10.76 15.91
N LYS A 124 7.57 -10.59 15.46
CA LYS A 124 6.94 -11.32 14.36
C LYS A 124 5.86 -10.47 13.71
N TYR A 125 5.49 -10.83 12.48
CA TYR A 125 4.39 -10.21 11.75
C TYR A 125 3.05 -10.37 12.49
N GLU A 126 2.37 -9.25 12.78
CA GLU A 126 1.08 -9.21 13.49
C GLU A 126 -0.14 -9.15 12.56
N GLY A 127 0.04 -9.34 11.25
CA GLY A 127 -1.04 -9.20 10.26
C GLY A 127 -1.23 -7.79 9.69
N TYR A 128 -0.29 -6.87 9.97
CA TYR A 128 -0.19 -5.55 9.37
C TYR A 128 1.27 -5.06 9.40
N LEU A 129 1.58 -4.04 8.61
CA LEU A 129 2.85 -3.30 8.67
C LEU A 129 2.60 -1.89 9.21
N SER A 130 3.62 -1.26 9.79
CA SER A 130 3.55 0.11 10.29
C SER A 130 4.90 0.82 10.11
N SER A 131 4.84 2.14 9.94
CA SER A 131 6.01 3.02 9.78
C SER A 131 6.29 3.84 11.04
N HIS A 132 6.06 3.27 12.22
CA HIS A 132 6.42 3.92 13.48
C HIS A 132 7.74 3.38 14.01
N ASP A 133 8.50 4.27 14.66
CA ASP A 133 9.77 3.91 15.27
C ASP A 133 9.58 3.26 16.64
N SER A 134 10.60 2.52 17.09
CA SER A 134 10.70 1.98 18.45
C SER A 134 11.85 2.67 19.19
N GLU A 135 12.26 2.12 20.33
CA GLU A 135 13.49 2.53 21.02
C GLU A 135 14.75 2.36 20.13
N ILE A 136 15.79 3.13 20.42
CA ILE A 136 17.08 3.07 19.70
C ILE A 136 17.71 1.69 19.89
N ALA A 137 17.95 0.99 18.78
CA ALA A 137 18.54 -0.35 18.79
C ALA A 137 20.04 -0.35 19.12
N ASN A 138 20.54 -1.49 19.63
CA ASN A 138 21.94 -1.68 19.98
C ASN A 138 22.84 -1.75 18.72
N GLU A 139 23.95 -1.01 18.71
CA GLU A 139 24.85 -0.91 17.54
C GLU A 139 25.51 -2.24 17.15
N ASP A 140 25.93 -3.06 18.12
CA ASP A 140 26.51 -4.38 17.84
C ASP A 140 25.46 -5.35 17.27
N GLU A 141 24.20 -5.27 17.70
CA GLU A 141 23.09 -6.05 17.15
C GLU A 141 22.71 -5.61 15.73
N LEU A 142 22.68 -4.30 15.48
CA LEU A 142 22.49 -3.74 14.14
C LEU A 142 23.62 -4.20 13.21
N LYS A 143 24.88 -4.16 13.67
CA LYS A 143 26.04 -4.62 12.91
C LYS A 143 25.95 -6.11 12.56
N LYS A 144 25.70 -6.98 13.56
CA LYS A 144 25.50 -8.43 13.34
C LYS A 144 24.36 -8.72 12.37
N THR A 145 23.26 -7.96 12.47
CA THR A 145 22.11 -8.08 11.57
C THR A 145 22.46 -7.66 10.14
N ALA A 146 23.18 -6.54 9.97
CA ALA A 146 23.63 -6.07 8.67
C ALA A 146 24.65 -7.04 8.02
N GLU A 147 25.55 -7.62 8.80
CA GLU A 147 26.47 -8.67 8.34
C GLU A 147 25.70 -9.93 7.91
N LYS A 148 24.70 -10.36 8.69
CA LYS A 148 23.83 -11.51 8.34
C LYS A 148 23.01 -11.30 7.06
N ILE A 149 22.60 -10.07 6.75
CA ILE A 149 21.80 -9.75 5.53
C ILE A 149 22.68 -9.69 4.26
N ARG A 150 23.98 -9.45 4.40
CA ARG A 150 24.92 -9.30 3.27
C ARG A 150 25.55 -10.61 2.78
N ASN A 151 25.41 -11.70 3.54
CA ASN A 151 25.99 -13.02 3.28
C ASN A 151 24.93 -14.00 2.78
#